data_AF-A0A6G1IK82-F1
#
_entry.id   AF-A0A6G1IK82-F1
#
_cell.length_a   1.000
_cell.length_b   1.000
_cell.length_c   1.000
_cell.angle_alpha   90.00
_cell.angle_beta   90.00
_cell.angle_gamma   90.00
#
_symmetry.space_group_name_H-M   'P 1'
#
loop_
_entity.id
_entity.type
_entity.pdbx_description
1 polymer ?
#
loop_
_entity_poly.entity_id
_entity_poly.type
_entity_poly.pdbx_seq_one_letter_code
_entity_poly.pdbx_strand_id
1 'polypeptide(L)'
;MYIVRQRTSIPVPRIFEFETSMEEPFGYPYVLMEYLGGRTLEKRLAESIPRLYYTEVAKQLANVFADFQNLTFSRIAQLWCGDTADLPVEVIPIAWHHSPGPLETSLEYFYNK
;
A
#
# COMPACT_ATOMS: atom_id res chain seq x y z
N MET A 1 -5.81 -0.43 1.32
CA MET A 1 -5.24 -1.79 1.49
C MET A 1 -5.51 -2.27 2.90
N TYR A 2 -6.29 -3.35 3.06
CA TYR A 2 -6.86 -3.78 4.35
C TYR A 2 -5.82 -3.96 5.46
N ILE A 3 -4.68 -4.60 5.15
CA ILE A 3 -3.63 -4.87 6.13
C ILE A 3 -2.98 -3.61 6.72
N VAL A 4 -2.80 -2.56 5.90
CA VAL A 4 -2.25 -1.28 6.37
C VAL A 4 -3.23 -0.67 7.38
N ARG A 5 -4.52 -0.67 7.06
CA ARG A 5 -5.58 -0.17 7.95
C ARG A 5 -5.70 -0.98 9.24
N GLN A 6 -5.48 -2.29 9.19
CA GLN A 6 -5.57 -3.17 10.36
C GLN A 6 -4.37 -3.05 11.31
N ARG A 7 -3.17 -2.83 10.78
CA ARG A 7 -1.92 -2.91 11.55
C ARG A 7 -1.25 -1.56 11.81
N THR A 8 -1.75 -0.48 11.22
CA THR A 8 -1.17 0.85 11.36
C THR A 8 -2.24 1.89 11.66
N SER A 9 -1.80 3.08 12.08
CA SER A 9 -2.68 4.24 12.25
C SER A 9 -2.88 5.05 10.96
N ILE A 10 -2.28 4.60 9.84
CA ILE A 10 -2.26 5.33 8.58
C ILE A 10 -3.69 5.34 7.98
N PRO A 11 -4.26 6.52 7.67
CA PRO A 11 -5.55 6.60 7.02
C PRO A 11 -5.40 6.16 5.56
N VAL A 12 -5.85 4.94 5.26
CA VAL A 12 -5.91 4.40 3.90
C VAL A 12 -7.37 4.12 3.52
N PRO A 13 -7.75 4.33 2.24
CA PRO A 13 -9.12 4.14 1.83
C PRO A 13 -9.51 2.66 1.94
N ARG A 14 -10.75 2.41 2.37
CA ARG A 14 -11.39 1.10 2.24
C ARG A 14 -11.62 0.81 0.75
N ILE A 15 -11.28 -0.40 0.31
CA ILE A 15 -11.66 -0.90 -1.02
C ILE A 15 -13.07 -1.48 -0.88
N PHE A 16 -13.98 -1.07 -1.77
CA PHE A 16 -15.33 -1.61 -1.83
C PHE A 16 -15.43 -2.72 -2.89
N GLU A 17 -14.78 -2.50 -4.03
CA GLU A 17 -14.79 -3.42 -5.16
C GLU A 17 -13.60 -3.12 -6.07
N PHE A 18 -13.14 -4.11 -6.82
CA PHE A 18 -12.15 -3.91 -7.86
C PHE A 18 -12.33 -4.97 -8.95
N GLU A 19 -11.92 -4.63 -10.17
CA GLU A 19 -11.84 -5.55 -11.28
C GLU A 19 -10.45 -5.43 -11.92
N THR A 20 -9.82 -6.56 -12.21
CA THR A 20 -8.50 -6.61 -12.84
C THR A 20 -8.55 -7.11 -14.28
N SER A 21 -9.65 -7.73 -14.69
CA SER A 21 -9.93 -8.21 -16.04
C SER A 21 -10.39 -7.10 -16.97
N MET A 22 -10.08 -7.24 -18.26
CA MET A 22 -10.65 -6.41 -19.33
C MET A 22 -11.96 -6.96 -19.90
N GLU A 23 -12.38 -8.16 -19.46
CA GLU A 23 -13.53 -8.88 -20.02
C GLU A 23 -14.87 -8.47 -19.37
N GLU A 24 -14.85 -7.65 -18.33
CA GLU A 24 -16.05 -7.16 -17.66
C GLU A 24 -16.80 -6.08 -18.46
N PRO A 25 -18.12 -5.89 -18.22
CA PRO A 25 -18.95 -4.93 -18.94
C PRO A 25 -18.45 -3.47 -18.89
N PHE A 26 -17.69 -3.11 -17.85
CA PHE A 26 -17.08 -1.78 -17.71
C PHE A 26 -15.94 -1.54 -18.72
N GLY A 27 -15.36 -2.61 -19.27
CA GLY A 27 -14.37 -2.59 -20.36
C GLY A 27 -12.94 -2.24 -19.94
N TYR A 28 -12.68 -1.96 -18.66
CA TYR A 28 -11.37 -1.59 -18.13
C TYR A 28 -11.18 -2.06 -16.68
N PRO A 29 -9.95 -2.37 -16.25
CA PRO A 29 -9.63 -2.61 -14.84
C PRO A 29 -9.93 -1.37 -13.99
N TYR A 30 -10.50 -1.56 -12.81
CA TYR A 30 -10.87 -0.47 -11.92
C TYR A 30 -10.75 -0.86 -10.44
N VAL A 31 -10.71 0.16 -9.57
CA VAL A 31 -10.82 -0.01 -8.12
C VAL A 31 -11.78 1.04 -7.58
N LEU A 32 -12.86 0.59 -6.94
CA LEU A 32 -13.80 1.43 -6.20
C LEU A 32 -13.38 1.50 -4.73
N MET A 33 -13.16 2.71 -4.22
CA MET A 33 -12.64 2.91 -2.87
C MET A 33 -13.23 4.14 -2.17
N GLU A 34 -13.12 4.15 -0.83
CA GLU A 34 -13.49 5.25 0.05
C GLU A 34 -12.78 6.55 -0.35
N TYR A 35 -13.55 7.65 -0.43
CA TYR A 35 -12.97 8.97 -0.60
C TYR A 35 -12.43 9.48 0.74
N LEU A 36 -11.11 9.68 0.82
CA LEU A 36 -10.48 10.33 1.96
C LEU A 36 -10.49 11.85 1.75
N GLY A 37 -11.36 12.54 2.49
CA GLY A 37 -11.38 14.00 2.50
C GLY A 37 -10.05 14.57 3.00
N GLY A 38 -9.51 15.54 2.28
CA GLY A 38 -8.21 16.12 2.61
C GLY A 38 -7.75 17.17 1.62
N ARG A 39 -6.49 17.60 1.79
CA ARG A 39 -5.82 18.53 0.88
C ARG A 39 -4.51 17.91 0.44
N THR A 40 -4.28 17.90 -0.86
CA THR A 40 -2.98 17.52 -1.42
C THR A 40 -1.96 18.60 -1.08
N LEU A 41 -0.79 18.20 -0.57
CA LEU A 41 0.34 19.09 -0.42
C LEU A 41 1.07 19.18 -1.78
N GLU A 42 0.62 20.10 -2.63
CA GLU A 42 1.12 20.25 -4.02
C GLU A 42 2.55 20.80 -4.12
N LYS A 43 3.01 21.49 -3.07
CA LYS A 43 4.35 22.09 -2.99
C LYS A 43 5.13 21.50 -1.82
N ARG A 44 6.40 21.91 -1.69
CA ARG A 44 7.22 21.59 -0.52
C ARG A 44 6.46 21.91 0.76
N LEU A 45 6.65 21.10 1.80
CA LEU A 45 6.01 21.26 3.12
C LEU A 45 6.08 22.71 3.65
N ALA A 46 7.22 23.37 3.44
CA ALA A 46 7.46 24.75 3.86
C ALA A 46 6.69 25.83 3.07
N GLU A 47 6.07 25.47 1.94
CA GLU A 47 5.28 26.40 1.10
C GLU A 47 3.78 26.16 1.25
N SER A 48 3.38 24.97 1.71
CA SER A 48 1.99 24.54 1.75
C SER A 48 1.33 24.69 3.13
N ILE A 49 2.11 24.98 4.17
CA ILE A 49 1.66 24.89 5.57
C ILE A 49 2.03 26.18 6.33
N PRO A 50 1.19 26.67 7.25
CA PRO A 50 1.63 27.75 8.15
C PRO A 50 2.76 27.27 9.06
N ARG A 51 3.75 28.15 9.29
CA ARG A 51 4.97 27.82 10.06
C ARG A 51 4.68 27.26 11.47
N LEU A 52 3.57 27.67 12.09
CA LEU A 52 3.13 27.16 13.39
C LEU A 52 2.90 25.63 13.41
N TYR A 53 2.55 25.02 12.28
CA TYR A 53 2.20 23.60 12.20
C TYR A 53 3.33 22.72 11.62
N TYR A 54 4.50 23.27 11.30
CA TYR A 54 5.58 22.50 10.68
C TYR A 54 6.01 21.28 11.49
N THR A 55 6.20 21.46 12.79
CA THR A 55 6.60 20.37 13.68
C THR A 55 5.55 19.28 13.72
N GLU A 56 4.28 19.64 13.81
CA GLU A 56 3.17 18.68 13.88
C GLU A 56 3.05 17.87 12.60
N VAL A 57 3.12 18.53 11.43
CA VAL A 57 3.02 17.82 10.15
C VAL A 57 4.26 16.97 9.87
N ALA A 58 5.46 17.46 10.21
CA ALA A 58 6.68 16.67 10.11
C ALA A 58 6.62 15.42 11.01
N LYS A 59 6.10 15.56 12.23
CA LYS A 59 5.91 14.46 13.17
C LYS A 59 4.89 13.45 12.65
N GLN A 60 3.74 13.91 12.13
CA GLN A 60 2.73 13.04 11.53
C GLN A 60 3.30 12.26 10.35
N LEU A 61 4.04 12.92 9.45
CA LEU A 61 4.68 12.26 8.32
C LEU A 61 5.72 11.23 8.78
N ALA A 62 6.54 11.56 9.77
CA ALA A 62 7.50 10.63 10.35
C ALA A 62 6.82 9.40 10.96
N ASN A 63 5.69 9.58 11.65
CA ASN A 63 4.90 8.47 12.19
C ASN A 63 4.34 7.58 11.08
N VAL A 64 3.84 8.14 9.97
CA VAL A 64 3.39 7.36 8.81
C VAL A 64 4.54 6.50 8.26
N PHE A 65 5.74 7.07 8.10
CA PHE A 65 6.90 6.31 7.64
C PHE A 65 7.30 5.20 8.62
N ALA A 66 7.31 5.50 9.92
CA ALA A 66 7.65 4.52 10.95
C ALA A 66 6.63 3.35 10.97
N ASP A 67 5.34 3.66 10.97
CA ASP A 67 4.25 2.68 10.91
C ASP A 67 4.37 1.80 9.66
N PHE A 68 4.64 2.41 8.50
CA PHE A 68 4.75 1.68 7.24
C PHE A 68 6.00 0.79 7.19
N GLN A 69 7.14 1.26 7.70
CA GLN A 69 8.39 0.47 7.76
C GLN A 69 8.29 -0.70 8.75
N ASN A 70 7.52 -0.54 9.82
CA ASN A 70 7.29 -1.61 10.79
C ASN A 70 6.30 -2.68 10.29
N LEU A 71 5.59 -2.42 9.19
CA LEU A 71 4.73 -3.40 8.52
C LEU A 71 5.57 -4.41 7.75
N THR A 72 6.10 -5.40 8.46
CA THR A 72 6.97 -6.44 7.91
C THR A 72 6.21 -7.75 7.65
N PHE A 73 6.73 -8.53 6.71
CA PHE A 73 6.22 -9.86 6.34
C PHE A 73 7.37 -10.86 6.39
N SER A 74 7.06 -12.14 6.59
CA SER A 74 8.07 -13.20 6.77
C SER A 74 8.88 -13.50 5.50
N ARG A 75 8.37 -13.11 4.33
CA ARG A 75 8.96 -13.36 3.00
C ARG A 75 8.74 -12.16 2.10
N ILE A 76 9.60 -12.04 1.09
CA ILE A 76 9.44 -11.08 0.00
C ILE A 76 8.57 -11.73 -1.06
N ALA A 77 7.34 -11.25 -1.22
CA ALA A 77 6.40 -11.74 -2.23
C ALA A 77 5.28 -10.73 -2.50
N GLN A 78 4.28 -11.14 -3.28
CA GLN A 78 3.05 -10.37 -3.45
C GLN A 78 2.09 -10.67 -2.28
N LEU A 79 1.34 -9.66 -1.84
CA LEU A 79 0.29 -9.83 -0.84
C LEU A 79 -1.05 -10.05 -1.53
N TRP A 80 -1.79 -11.06 -1.07
CA TRP A 80 -3.14 -11.38 -1.52
C TRP A 80 -4.10 -11.28 -0.33
N CYS A 81 -5.31 -10.74 -0.53
CA CYS A 81 -6.28 -10.55 0.56
C CYS A 81 -7.74 -10.86 0.19
N GLY A 82 -8.03 -11.51 -0.92
CA GLY A 82 -9.40 -11.74 -1.35
C GLY A 82 -9.56 -11.35 -2.79
N ASP A 83 -10.47 -12.01 -3.49
CA ASP A 83 -11.18 -11.36 -4.59
C ASP A 83 -11.95 -10.14 -4.06
N THR A 84 -12.30 -10.14 -2.77
CA THR A 84 -13.00 -9.07 -2.05
C THR A 84 -12.08 -8.21 -1.16
N ALA A 85 -10.77 -8.48 -1.14
CA ALA A 85 -9.76 -7.77 -0.33
C ALA A 85 -10.03 -7.70 1.20
N ASP A 86 -10.83 -8.61 1.76
CA ASP A 86 -11.22 -8.70 3.18
C ASP A 86 -10.76 -9.99 3.89
N LEU A 87 -10.20 -10.94 3.14
CA LEU A 87 -9.63 -12.18 3.67
C LEU A 87 -8.27 -11.91 4.35
N PRO A 88 -7.82 -12.82 5.24
CA PRO A 88 -6.50 -12.75 5.83
C PRO A 88 -5.41 -12.61 4.76
N VAL A 89 -4.34 -11.88 5.10
CA VAL A 89 -3.24 -11.68 4.17
C VAL A 89 -2.49 -12.98 3.93
N GLU A 90 -2.41 -13.34 2.66
CA GLU A 90 -1.56 -14.41 2.17
C GLU A 90 -0.37 -13.83 1.40
N VAL A 91 0.79 -14.47 1.55
CA VAL A 91 2.02 -14.09 0.87
C VAL A 91 2.19 -15.04 -0.31
N ILE A 92 1.89 -14.56 -1.52
CA ILE A 92 1.83 -15.37 -2.75
C ILE A 92 3.02 -15.07 -3.68
N PRO A 93 3.37 -15.99 -4.59
CA PRO A 93 4.43 -15.77 -5.57
C PRO A 93 4.22 -14.50 -6.41
N ILE A 94 5.32 -13.82 -6.74
CA ILE A 94 5.38 -12.67 -7.65
C ILE A 94 5.42 -13.18 -9.08
N ALA A 95 4.27 -13.18 -9.77
CA ALA A 95 4.12 -13.76 -11.11
C ALA A 95 5.07 -13.17 -12.17
N TRP A 96 5.50 -11.91 -12.01
CA TRP A 96 6.37 -11.21 -12.95
C TRP A 96 7.87 -11.30 -12.60
N HIS A 97 8.23 -11.93 -11.49
CA HIS A 97 9.62 -12.06 -11.06
C HIS A 97 10.27 -13.32 -11.67
N HIS A 98 11.57 -13.26 -12.02
CA HIS A 98 12.27 -14.40 -12.62
C HIS A 98 12.29 -15.64 -11.70
N SER A 99 12.43 -15.42 -10.39
CA SER A 99 12.17 -16.42 -9.36
C SER A 99 10.86 -16.06 -8.65
N PRO A 100 9.72 -16.70 -8.98
CA PRO A 100 8.41 -16.23 -8.51
C PRO A 100 8.27 -16.20 -6.97
N GLY A 101 9.15 -16.87 -6.22
CA GLY A 101 9.13 -16.84 -4.75
C GLY A 101 7.95 -17.60 -4.14
N PRO A 102 7.57 -17.33 -2.87
CA PRO A 102 8.10 -16.28 -1.98
C PRO A 102 9.60 -16.40 -1.72
N LEU A 103 10.29 -15.26 -1.65
CA LEU A 103 11.75 -15.22 -1.49
C LEU A 103 12.12 -14.94 -0.03
N GLU A 104 13.17 -15.60 0.45
CA GLU A 104 13.63 -15.51 1.83
C GLU A 104 14.44 -14.25 2.07
N THR A 105 15.24 -13.86 1.06
CA THR A 105 16.27 -12.83 1.20
C THR A 105 16.21 -11.81 0.07
N SER A 106 16.71 -10.61 0.35
CA SER A 106 16.90 -9.59 -0.69
C SER A 106 17.90 -10.04 -1.76
N LEU A 107 18.85 -10.92 -1.43
CA LEU A 107 19.77 -11.49 -2.40
C LEU A 107 19.03 -12.32 -3.46
N GLU A 108 18.12 -13.20 -3.03
CA GLU A 108 17.26 -13.95 -3.96
C GLU A 108 16.41 -13.02 -4.82
N TYR A 109 15.84 -11.97 -4.22
CA TYR A 109 15.02 -10.99 -4.95
C TYR A 109 15.83 -10.21 -6.01
N PHE A 110 17.03 -9.72 -5.68
CA PHE A 110 17.77 -8.87 -6.61
C PHE A 110 18.66 -9.64 -7.61
N TYR A 111 19.06 -10.88 -7.31
CA TYR A 111 20.11 -11.57 -8.04
C TYR A 111 19.73 -12.93 -8.65
N ASN A 112 18.56 -13.51 -8.33
CA ASN A 112 18.09 -14.71 -9.04
C ASN A 112 17.45 -14.34 -10.39
N LYS A 113 18.32 -14.14 -11.40
CA LYS A 113 17.97 -13.89 -12.81
C LYS A 113 18.02 -15.15 -13.66
#